data_AF-A0A964L811-F1
#
_entry.id   AF-A0A964L811-F1
#
_cell.length_a   1.000
_cell.length_b   1.000
_cell.length_c   1.000
_cell.angle_alpha   90.00
_cell.angle_beta   90.00
_cell.angle_gamma   90.00
#
_symmetry.space_group_name_H-M   'P 1'
#
loop_
_entity.id
_entity.type
_entity.pdbx_description
1 polymer ?
#
loop_
_entity_poly.entity_id
_entity_poly.type
_entity_poly.pdbx_seq_one_letter_code
_entity_poly.pdbx_strand_id
1 'polypeptide(L)'
;MNFPKRPGIEFDRLKKLDFAQWYYNAKDTGLGSLKHLRDVGLCHYNPKHKSFEGLDLPDAIVDLGIVFANPKSLLGLPELPRLKKFQIARCRNLETIGELPRIAPNVEFIDIESCGRLSDAPSVFRQLPKLRHAFVDNEEIVCRPDKNSRLLKRA
;
A
#
# COMPACT_ATOMS: atom_id res chain seq x y z
N MET A 1 15.90 28.94 -6.71
CA MET A 1 15.38 29.19 -5.34
C MET A 1 15.48 27.91 -4.54
N ASN A 2 16.12 27.94 -3.37
CA ASN A 2 16.20 26.78 -2.48
C ASN A 2 15.11 26.97 -1.42
N PHE A 3 13.95 26.33 -1.59
CA PHE A 3 12.90 26.37 -0.58
C PHE A 3 13.33 25.57 0.64
N PRO A 4 13.06 26.06 1.87
CA PRO A 4 13.36 25.29 3.07
C PRO A 4 12.57 23.98 3.04
N LYS A 5 13.21 22.89 3.49
CA LYS A 5 12.53 21.60 3.64
C LYS A 5 11.38 21.75 4.64
N ARG A 6 10.23 21.11 4.35
CA ARG A 6 9.06 21.14 5.22
C ARG A 6 9.42 20.61 6.64
N PRO A 7 8.86 21.19 7.71
CA PRO A 7 9.03 20.65 9.07
C PRO A 7 8.39 19.25 9.19
N GLY A 8 8.78 18.50 10.22
CA GLY A 8 8.12 17.22 10.52
C GLY A 8 6.67 17.45 10.99
N ILE A 9 5.78 16.53 10.64
CA ILE A 9 4.43 16.45 11.19
C ILE A 9 4.43 15.46 12.35
N GLU A 10 3.85 15.88 13.46
CA GLU A 10 3.41 15.01 14.55
C GLU A 10 1.96 14.61 14.26
N PHE A 11 1.78 13.49 13.55
CA PHE A 11 0.47 13.06 13.03
C PHE A 11 -0.50 12.71 14.16
N ASP A 12 0.02 12.27 15.29
CA ASP A 12 -0.75 11.99 16.49
C ASP A 12 -1.50 13.22 17.03
N ARG A 13 -1.11 14.46 16.67
CA ARG A 13 -1.88 15.66 16.99
C ARG A 13 -3.13 15.83 16.12
N LEU A 14 -3.19 15.15 14.98
CA LEU A 14 -4.28 15.20 14.00
C LEU A 14 -5.31 14.08 14.27
N LYS A 15 -5.93 14.11 15.45
CA LYS A 15 -6.79 13.02 15.96
C LYS A 15 -8.01 12.66 15.09
N LYS A 16 -8.40 13.53 14.14
CA LYS A 16 -9.54 13.32 13.23
C LYS A 16 -9.12 12.91 11.82
N LEU A 17 -7.82 12.70 11.58
CA LEU A 17 -7.31 12.34 10.26
C LEU A 17 -7.71 10.89 9.91
N ASP A 18 -8.55 10.76 8.89
CA ASP A 18 -9.04 9.50 8.33
C ASP A 18 -8.43 9.18 6.96
N PHE A 19 -7.90 10.21 6.27
CA PHE A 19 -7.13 10.14 5.04
C PHE A 19 -5.82 10.94 5.14
N ALA A 20 -4.73 10.42 4.57
CA ALA A 20 -3.45 11.12 4.51
C ALA A 20 -2.73 10.95 3.16
N GLN A 21 -2.52 12.05 2.44
CA GLN A 21 -1.52 12.10 1.37
C GLN A 21 -0.16 12.48 1.97
N TRP A 22 0.68 11.49 2.19
CA TRP A 22 1.92 11.60 2.92
C TRP A 22 3.14 11.69 1.99
N TYR A 23 3.62 12.90 1.77
CA TYR A 23 4.98 13.12 1.23
C TYR A 23 6.00 12.86 2.33
N TYR A 24 6.68 11.71 2.23
CA TYR A 24 7.53 11.21 3.30
C TYR A 24 8.58 12.23 3.75
N ASN A 25 8.65 12.44 5.05
CA ASN A 25 9.73 13.16 5.71
C ASN A 25 10.19 12.35 6.92
N ALA A 26 11.51 12.15 7.06
CA ALA A 26 12.08 11.38 8.16
C ALA A 26 11.87 12.03 9.54
N LYS A 27 11.40 13.28 9.59
CA LYS A 27 11.00 13.98 10.83
C LYS A 27 9.52 13.77 11.18
N ASP A 28 8.75 13.13 10.32
CA ASP A 28 7.35 12.82 10.60
C ASP A 28 7.25 11.70 11.63
N THR A 29 6.26 11.79 12.51
CA THR A 29 6.06 10.85 13.62
C THR A 29 4.58 10.63 13.90
N GLY A 30 4.26 9.52 14.57
CA GLY A 30 2.94 9.31 15.20
C GLY A 30 1.82 8.87 14.25
N LEU A 31 2.12 8.55 12.99
CA LEU A 31 1.10 8.14 12.03
C LEU A 31 0.48 6.78 12.43
N GLY A 32 1.27 5.83 12.93
CA GLY A 32 0.80 4.52 13.40
C GLY A 32 -0.06 4.56 14.66
N SER A 33 -0.05 5.69 15.38
CA SER A 33 -0.94 5.92 16.52
C SER A 33 -2.39 6.21 16.10
N LEU A 34 -2.62 6.61 14.84
CA LEU A 34 -3.93 7.02 14.34
C LEU A 34 -4.81 5.81 14.00
N LYS A 35 -5.47 5.24 15.02
CA LYS A 35 -6.34 4.05 14.87
C LYS A 35 -7.61 4.28 14.03
N HIS A 36 -7.91 5.54 13.70
CA HIS A 36 -9.02 5.91 12.82
C HIS A 36 -8.59 6.20 11.38
N LEU A 37 -7.28 6.30 11.11
CA LEU A 37 -6.77 6.47 9.75
C LEU A 37 -7.10 5.23 8.91
N ARG A 38 -7.69 5.45 7.73
CA ARG A 38 -8.13 4.39 6.82
C ARG A 38 -7.37 4.41 5.52
N ASP A 39 -7.07 5.60 5.02
CA ASP A 39 -6.58 5.75 3.65
C ASP A 39 -5.24 6.50 3.67
N VAL A 40 -4.20 5.88 3.13
CA VAL A 40 -2.84 6.44 3.12
C VAL A 40 -2.24 6.38 1.73
N GLY A 41 -1.88 7.54 1.20
CA GLY A 41 -1.05 7.67 0.01
C GLY A 41 0.37 8.06 0.38
N LEU A 42 1.32 7.12 0.36
CA LEU A 42 2.74 7.37 0.61
C LEU A 42 3.46 7.80 -0.68
N CYS A 43 4.09 8.97 -0.66
CA CYS A 43 4.82 9.54 -1.80
C CYS A 43 6.30 9.80 -1.48
N HIS A 44 7.17 9.58 -2.48
CA HIS A 44 8.60 9.91 -2.42
C HIS A 44 9.38 9.25 -1.26
N TYR A 45 8.95 8.06 -0.84
CA TYR A 45 9.66 7.28 0.17
C TYR A 45 10.96 6.69 -0.39
N ASN A 46 12.11 7.17 0.08
CA ASN A 46 13.44 6.71 -0.37
C ASN A 46 14.27 6.19 0.80
N PRO A 47 13.99 4.97 1.29
CA PRO A 47 14.68 4.38 2.43
C PRO A 47 16.14 4.07 2.10
N LYS A 48 17.01 4.25 3.11
CA LYS A 48 18.45 3.93 3.04
C LYS A 48 18.66 2.43 2.79
N HIS A 49 17.90 1.58 3.48
CA HIS A 49 18.00 0.12 3.41
C HIS A 49 17.11 -0.52 2.35
N LYS A 50 16.45 0.28 1.49
CA LYS A 50 15.57 -0.21 0.42
C LYS A 50 14.43 -1.11 0.92
N SER A 51 13.98 -0.89 2.14
CA SER A 51 12.86 -1.57 2.80
C SER A 51 11.94 -0.54 3.47
N PHE A 52 10.79 -1.00 3.95
CA PHE A 52 9.83 -0.23 4.75
C PHE A 52 10.11 -0.32 6.26
N GLU A 53 11.27 -0.82 6.66
CA GLU A 53 11.63 -0.91 8.07
C GLU A 53 11.59 0.46 8.75
N GLY A 54 10.92 0.54 9.90
CA GLY A 54 10.70 1.78 10.62
C GLY A 54 9.61 2.69 10.06
N LEU A 55 8.92 2.30 8.98
CA LEU A 55 7.75 3.03 8.50
C LEU A 55 6.55 2.81 9.45
N ASP A 56 6.13 3.87 10.12
CA ASP A 56 5.07 3.85 11.11
C ASP A 56 3.68 3.96 10.44
N LEU A 57 3.05 2.82 10.13
CA LEU A 57 1.70 2.76 9.57
C LEU A 57 0.72 2.09 10.55
N PRO A 58 -0.50 2.61 10.72
CA PRO A 58 -1.50 1.98 11.57
C PRO A 58 -2.08 0.72 10.91
N ASP A 59 -2.32 -0.31 11.72
CA ASP A 59 -2.98 -1.58 11.35
C ASP A 59 -4.43 -1.42 10.89
N ALA A 60 -5.00 -0.23 11.08
CA ALA A 60 -6.38 0.08 10.78
C ALA A 60 -6.63 0.53 9.31
N ILE A 61 -5.57 0.65 8.50
CA ILE A 61 -5.63 1.05 7.10
C ILE A 61 -6.45 0.07 6.27
N VAL A 62 -7.26 0.61 5.37
CA VAL A 62 -8.12 -0.10 4.41
C VAL A 62 -7.64 0.14 2.97
N ASP A 63 -7.08 1.33 2.68
CA ASP A 63 -6.54 1.69 1.38
C ASP A 63 -5.09 2.23 1.52
N LEU A 64 -4.15 1.59 0.82
CA LEU A 64 -2.73 1.97 0.82
C LEU A 64 -2.25 2.16 -0.62
N GLY A 65 -1.91 3.40 -0.95
CA GLY A 65 -1.18 3.75 -2.16
C GLY A 65 0.28 4.05 -1.85
N ILE A 66 1.20 3.53 -2.68
CA ILE A 66 2.64 3.83 -2.59
C ILE A 66 3.12 4.30 -3.96
N VAL A 67 3.52 5.57 -4.07
CA VAL A 67 3.89 6.20 -5.34
C VAL A 67 5.26 6.86 -5.25
N PHE A 68 6.07 6.73 -6.32
CA PHE A 68 7.42 7.30 -6.38
C PHE A 68 8.33 6.85 -5.23
N ALA A 69 8.11 5.65 -4.69
CA ALA A 69 8.96 5.07 -3.66
C ALA A 69 10.14 4.31 -4.26
N ASN A 70 11.16 4.06 -3.44
CA ASN A 70 12.38 3.38 -3.86
C ASN A 70 12.80 2.16 -2.99
N PRO A 71 11.87 1.28 -2.57
CA PRO A 71 12.22 0.01 -1.94
C PRO A 71 12.66 -1.03 -2.99
N LYS A 72 13.25 -2.13 -2.52
CA LYS A 72 13.47 -3.36 -3.28
C LYS A 72 12.39 -4.42 -3.05
N SER A 73 11.80 -4.44 -1.85
CA SER A 73 10.72 -5.37 -1.48
C SER A 73 9.75 -4.70 -0.50
N LEU A 74 8.70 -5.42 -0.11
CA LEU A 74 7.75 -4.96 0.91
C LEU A 74 8.21 -5.28 2.35
N LEU A 75 9.43 -5.78 2.53
CA LEU A 75 10.02 -6.04 3.85
C LEU A 75 9.93 -4.81 4.75
N GLY A 76 9.57 -5.04 6.01
CA GLY A 76 9.43 -3.99 7.03
C GLY A 76 8.06 -3.33 7.10
N LEU A 77 7.16 -3.54 6.13
CA LEU A 77 5.78 -3.11 6.30
C LEU A 77 5.13 -3.87 7.47
N PRO A 78 4.34 -3.19 8.32
CA PRO A 78 3.56 -3.86 9.35
C PRO A 78 2.48 -4.74 8.74
N GLU A 79 1.89 -5.63 9.54
CA GLU A 79 0.70 -6.36 9.12
C GLU A 79 -0.49 -5.40 9.05
N LEU A 80 -1.19 -5.44 7.92
CA LEU A 80 -2.34 -4.61 7.59
C LEU A 80 -3.55 -5.54 7.34
N PRO A 81 -4.07 -6.21 8.38
CA PRO A 81 -5.11 -7.23 8.22
C PRO A 81 -6.43 -6.68 7.69
N ARG A 82 -6.63 -5.36 7.75
CA ARG A 82 -7.82 -4.66 7.23
C ARG A 82 -7.66 -4.12 5.82
N LEU A 83 -6.46 -4.21 5.22
CA LEU A 83 -6.20 -3.68 3.90
C LEU A 83 -7.04 -4.38 2.84
N LYS A 84 -7.77 -3.60 2.06
CA LYS A 84 -8.65 -4.05 0.97
C LYS A 84 -8.15 -3.63 -0.39
N LYS A 85 -7.51 -2.46 -0.46
CA LYS A 85 -6.96 -1.90 -1.69
C LYS A 85 -5.48 -1.63 -1.49
N PHE A 86 -4.69 -2.10 -2.44
CA PHE A 86 -3.25 -1.87 -2.44
C PHE A 86 -2.82 -1.38 -3.82
N GLN A 87 -2.26 -0.18 -3.87
CA GLN A 87 -1.76 0.41 -5.10
C GLN A 87 -0.27 0.67 -4.95
N ILE A 88 0.52 0.30 -5.96
CA ILE A 88 1.93 0.64 -6.02
C ILE A 88 2.31 1.13 -7.41
N ALA A 89 2.80 2.36 -7.48
CA ALA A 89 3.09 3.01 -8.75
C ALA A 89 4.50 3.62 -8.77
N ARG A 90 5.16 3.50 -9.91
CA ARG A 90 6.46 4.17 -10.19
C ARG A 90 7.55 3.81 -9.19
N CYS A 91 7.52 2.59 -8.65
CA CYS A 91 8.52 2.05 -7.74
C CYS A 91 9.60 1.28 -8.52
N ARG A 92 10.49 2.02 -9.20
CA ARG A 92 11.41 1.48 -10.22
C ARG A 92 12.42 0.42 -9.74
N ASN A 93 12.69 0.37 -8.43
CA ASN A 93 13.62 -0.60 -7.84
C ASN A 93 12.91 -1.75 -7.12
N LEU A 94 11.57 -1.78 -7.11
CA LEU A 94 10.81 -2.87 -6.50
C LEU A 94 11.01 -4.13 -7.35
N GLU A 95 11.60 -5.16 -6.75
CA GLU A 95 11.94 -6.44 -7.39
C GLU A 95 10.88 -7.52 -7.06
N THR A 96 10.27 -7.41 -5.88
CA THR A 96 9.33 -8.41 -5.34
C THR A 96 8.24 -7.78 -4.48
N ILE A 97 7.05 -8.37 -4.51
CA ILE A 97 5.96 -8.14 -3.55
C ILE A 97 5.65 -9.40 -2.72
N GLY A 98 6.64 -10.29 -2.57
CA GLY A 98 6.48 -11.62 -1.96
C GLY A 98 5.97 -11.61 -0.53
N GLU A 99 6.16 -10.51 0.20
CA GLU A 99 5.66 -10.37 1.58
C GLU A 99 4.16 -10.03 1.65
N LEU A 100 3.54 -9.64 0.52
CA LEU A 100 2.16 -9.14 0.48
C LEU A 100 1.13 -10.11 1.09
N PRO A 101 1.20 -11.44 0.89
CA PRO A 101 0.27 -12.38 1.51
C PRO A 101 0.30 -12.38 3.03
N ARG A 102 1.48 -12.14 3.64
CA ARG A 102 1.62 -11.99 5.09
C ARG A 102 1.13 -10.62 5.56
N ILE A 103 1.49 -9.57 4.82
CA ILE A 103 1.15 -8.18 5.17
C ILE A 103 -0.36 -7.93 5.07
N ALA A 104 -0.99 -8.33 3.97
CA ALA A 104 -2.37 -7.98 3.64
C ALA A 104 -3.16 -9.21 3.16
N PRO A 105 -3.42 -10.20 4.04
CA PRO A 105 -4.09 -11.45 3.65
C PRO A 105 -5.53 -11.25 3.15
N ASN A 106 -6.13 -10.10 3.44
CA ASN A 106 -7.52 -9.76 3.12
C ASN A 106 -7.67 -8.77 1.95
N VAL A 107 -6.60 -8.49 1.21
CA VAL A 107 -6.62 -7.57 0.06
C VAL A 107 -7.54 -8.11 -1.04
N GLU A 108 -8.34 -7.22 -1.62
CA GLU A 108 -9.37 -7.54 -2.63
C GLU A 108 -9.05 -6.91 -3.99
N PHE A 109 -8.35 -5.78 -3.99
CA PHE A 109 -7.98 -5.04 -5.18
C PHE A 109 -6.49 -4.68 -5.14
N ILE A 110 -5.78 -4.98 -6.22
CA ILE A 110 -4.38 -4.60 -6.42
C ILE A 110 -4.24 -3.84 -7.73
N ASP A 111 -3.45 -2.77 -7.71
CA ASP A 111 -3.05 -2.05 -8.92
C ASP A 111 -1.55 -1.75 -8.87
N ILE A 112 -0.83 -2.19 -9.90
CA ILE A 112 0.61 -2.05 -10.01
C ILE A 112 0.93 -1.34 -11.32
N GLU A 113 1.58 -0.20 -11.23
CA GLU A 113 1.91 0.60 -12.42
C GLU A 113 3.40 0.99 -12.43
N SER A 114 4.06 0.89 -13.58
CA SER A 114 5.42 1.41 -13.79
C SER A 114 6.45 0.87 -12.79
N CYS A 115 6.34 -0.40 -12.39
CA CYS A 115 7.27 -1.10 -11.49
C CYS A 115 8.18 -2.04 -12.30
N GLY A 116 9.01 -1.48 -13.18
CA GLY A 116 9.71 -2.24 -14.24
C GLY A 116 10.75 -3.29 -13.80
N ARG A 117 10.98 -3.50 -12.51
CA ARG A 117 11.82 -4.61 -11.99
C ARG A 117 11.01 -5.68 -11.26
N LEU A 118 9.71 -5.47 -11.08
CA LEU A 118 8.84 -6.42 -10.39
C LEU A 118 8.64 -7.66 -11.27
N SER A 119 8.90 -8.82 -10.70
CA SER A 119 8.91 -10.08 -11.47
C SER A 119 7.96 -11.16 -10.94
N ASP A 120 7.46 -11.02 -9.73
CA ASP A 120 6.71 -12.06 -9.02
C ASP A 120 5.21 -11.78 -8.86
N ALA A 121 4.70 -10.65 -9.36
CA ALA A 121 3.31 -10.24 -9.15
C ALA A 121 2.29 -11.36 -9.46
N PRO A 122 2.31 -12.04 -10.63
CA PRO A 122 1.38 -13.11 -10.92
C PRO A 122 1.46 -14.31 -9.96
N SER A 123 2.66 -14.64 -9.47
CA SER A 123 2.83 -15.76 -8.53
C SER A 123 2.32 -15.41 -7.14
N VAL A 124 2.51 -14.16 -6.70
CA VAL A 124 2.01 -13.64 -5.43
C VAL A 124 0.48 -13.54 -5.44
N PHE A 125 -0.14 -13.09 -6.53
CA PHE A 125 -1.60 -12.97 -6.65
C PHE A 125 -2.34 -14.31 -6.45
N ARG A 126 -1.71 -15.44 -6.77
CA ARG A 126 -2.27 -16.79 -6.53
C ARG A 126 -2.33 -17.15 -5.05
N GLN A 127 -1.50 -16.53 -4.22
CA GLN A 127 -1.44 -16.76 -2.77
C GLN A 127 -2.44 -15.89 -2.00
N LEU A 128 -3.13 -14.97 -2.66
CA LEU A 128 -4.08 -14.04 -2.06
C LEU A 128 -5.52 -14.55 -2.22
N PRO A 129 -6.14 -15.14 -1.17
CA PRO A 129 -7.41 -15.84 -1.30
C PRO A 129 -8.62 -14.91 -1.47
N LYS A 130 -8.49 -13.65 -1.03
CA LYS A 130 -9.54 -12.63 -1.13
C LYS A 130 -9.41 -11.72 -2.35
N LEU A 131 -8.29 -11.80 -3.08
CA LEU A 131 -8.04 -10.96 -4.25
C LEU A 131 -9.07 -11.22 -5.34
N ARG A 132 -9.72 -10.16 -5.81
CA ARG A 132 -10.77 -10.16 -6.83
C ARG A 132 -10.29 -9.55 -8.12
N HIS A 133 -9.64 -8.39 -8.04
CA HIS A 133 -9.10 -7.69 -9.19
C HIS A 133 -7.63 -7.38 -8.98
N ALA A 134 -6.81 -7.62 -9.99
CA ALA A 134 -5.43 -7.18 -10.01
C ALA A 134 -5.06 -6.65 -11.39
N PHE A 135 -4.49 -5.46 -11.41
CA PHE A 135 -3.99 -4.80 -12.63
C PHE A 135 -2.47 -4.67 -12.56
N VAL A 136 -1.81 -4.89 -13.71
CA VAL A 136 -0.38 -4.62 -13.89
C VAL A 136 -0.23 -3.84 -15.19
N ASP A 137 0.28 -2.61 -15.11
CA ASP A 137 0.47 -1.71 -16.25
C ASP A 137 -0.80 -1.57 -17.13
N ASN A 138 -1.96 -1.38 -16.47
CA ASN A 138 -3.31 -1.30 -17.04
C ASN A 138 -3.89 -2.61 -17.61
N GLU A 139 -3.17 -3.73 -17.52
CA GLU A 139 -3.68 -5.05 -17.91
C GLU A 139 -4.31 -5.77 -16.71
N GLU A 140 -5.54 -6.26 -16.84
CA GLU A 140 -6.20 -7.05 -15.80
C GLU A 140 -5.63 -8.49 -15.78
N ILE A 141 -4.83 -8.80 -14.76
CA ILE A 141 -4.18 -10.10 -14.58
C ILE A 141 -5.06 -11.07 -13.78
N VAL A 142 -5.90 -10.54 -12.89
CA VAL A 142 -6.82 -11.31 -12.05
C VAL A 142 -8.20 -10.68 -12.11
N CYS A 143 -9.20 -11.50 -12.44
CA CYS A 143 -10.61 -11.16 -12.36
C CYS A 143 -11.36 -12.35 -11.74
N ARG A 144 -11.78 -12.24 -10.47
CA ARG A 144 -12.52 -13.29 -9.74
C ARG A 144 -13.89 -12.76 -9.33
N PRO A 145 -14.98 -13.52 -9.58
CA PRO A 145 -16.32 -13.09 -9.21
C PRO A 145 -16.49 -12.99 -7.70
N ASP A 146 -17.32 -12.04 -7.26
CA ASP A 146 -17.77 -12.02 -5.87
C ASP A 146 -18.53 -13.31 -5.56
N LYS A 147 -18.10 -14.06 -4.54
CA LYS A 147 -18.87 -15.22 -4.08
C LYS A 147 -20.16 -14.78 -3.37
N ASN A 148 -20.27 -13.52 -2.94
CA ASN A 148 -21.46 -12.93 -2.31
C ASN A 148 -22.40 -12.20 -3.28
N SER A 149 -22.11 -12.13 -4.59
CA SER A 149 -23.04 -11.51 -5.58
C SER A 149 -24.24 -12.40 -5.95
N ARG A 150 -24.40 -13.58 -5.34
CA ARG A 150 -25.56 -14.45 -5.53
C ARG A 150 -26.77 -14.03 -4.70
N LEU A 151 -27.19 -12.78 -4.76
CA LEU A 151 -28.57 -12.37 -4.41
C LEU A 151 -29.00 -11.11 -5.19
N LEU A 152 -28.88 -11.12 -6.52
CA LEU A 152 -29.77 -10.34 -7.41
C LEU A 152 -29.89 -11.08 -8.76
N LYS A 153 -30.40 -12.31 -8.71
CA LYS A 153 -31.09 -12.90 -9.87
C LYS A 153 -32.45 -13.38 -9.36
N ARG A 154 -33.51 -12.80 -9.96
CA ARG A 154 -34.95 -13.13 -9.88
C ARG A 154 -35.76 -12.32 -8.86
N ALA A 155 -36.39 -11.26 -9.34
CA ALA A 155 -37.84 -11.17 -9.51
C ALA A 155 -38.12 -10.22 -10.68
#